data_AF-A0AAW8AXN3-F1
#
_entry.id   AF-A0AAW8AXN3-F1
#
_cell.length_a   1.000
_cell.length_b   1.000
_cell.length_c   1.000
_cell.angle_alpha   90.00
_cell.angle_beta   90.00
_cell.angle_gamma   90.00
#
_symmetry.space_group_name_H-M   'P 1'
#
loop_
_entity.id
_entity.type
_entity.pdbx_description
1 polymer ?
#
loop_
_entity_poly.entity_id
_entity_poly.type
_entity_poly.pdbx_seq_one_letter_code
_entity_poly.pdbx_strand_id
1 'polypeptide(L)' 'GDSIKAIKEQLRGVPHKGLGYGVLRYLADDLIKQTMAALPSAEITFNYLGQFDQSFGSDALFHPLDESAGIAHDPDA' A
#
# COMPACT_ATOMS: atom_id res chain seq x y z
N GLY A 1 -0.13 12.73 -21.86
CA GLY A 1 -1.14 13.39 -21.00
C GLY A 1 -2.27 12.45 -20.63
N ASP A 2 -2.81 11.74 -21.60
CA ASP A 2 -4.10 11.05 -21.44
C ASP A 2 -4.05 9.82 -20.54
N SER A 3 -2.94 9.07 -20.53
CA SER A 3 -2.76 7.94 -19.61
C SER A 3 -2.79 8.36 -18.13
N ILE A 4 -2.12 9.46 -17.77
CA ILE A 4 -2.14 10.00 -16.40
C ILE A 4 -3.55 10.43 -16.01
N LYS A 5 -4.28 11.07 -16.93
CA LYS A 5 -5.68 11.45 -16.70
C LYS A 5 -6.55 10.20 -16.49
N ALA A 6 -6.39 9.17 -17.31
CA ALA A 6 -7.16 7.93 -17.20
C ALA A 6 -6.94 7.24 -15.84
N ILE A 7 -5.69 7.11 -15.39
CA ILE A 7 -5.36 6.50 -14.09
C ILE A 7 -5.94 7.33 -12.94
N LYS A 8 -5.83 8.67 -13.01
CA LYS A 8 -6.44 9.57 -12.01
C LYS A 8 -7.94 9.35 -11.90
N GLU A 9 -8.64 9.28 -13.03
CA GLU A 9 -10.09 9.08 -13.05
C GLU A 9 -10.49 7.69 -12.56
N GLN A 10 -9.74 6.65 -12.93
CA GLN A 10 -9.95 5.30 -12.42
C GLN A 10 -9.83 5.24 -10.88
N LEU A 11 -8.77 5.84 -10.31
CA LEU A 11 -8.59 5.89 -8.86
C LEU A 11 -9.67 6.74 -8.17
N ARG A 12 -10.11 7.84 -8.80
CA ARG A 12 -11.19 8.70 -8.29
C ARG A 12 -12.54 7.99 -8.27
N GLY A 13 -12.76 7.05 -9.18
CA GLY A 13 -13.97 6.22 -9.23
C GLY A 13 -14.09 5.23 -8.07
N VAL A 14 -13.00 4.96 -7.32
CA VAL A 14 -13.02 4.01 -6.20
C VAL A 14 -13.60 4.67 -4.94
N PRO A 15 -14.73 4.16 -4.39
CA PRO A 15 -15.32 4.71 -3.17
C PRO A 15 -14.39 4.56 -1.96
N HIS A 16 -14.35 5.59 -1.11
CA HIS A 16 -13.64 5.55 0.19
C HIS A 16 -12.20 5.02 0.11
N LYS A 17 -11.48 5.34 -0.99
CA LYS A 17 -10.11 4.86 -1.25
C LYS A 17 -9.94 3.33 -1.20
N GLY A 18 -11.01 2.58 -1.46
CA GLY A 18 -10.98 1.11 -1.51
C GLY A 18 -11.16 0.42 -0.16
N LEU A 19 -11.43 1.14 0.94
CA LEU A 19 -11.63 0.56 2.28
C LEU A 19 -12.68 -0.57 2.29
N GLY A 20 -13.75 -0.40 1.50
CA GLY A 20 -14.83 -1.39 1.40
C GLY A 20 -14.37 -2.77 0.92
N TYR A 21 -13.28 -2.87 0.16
CA TYR A 21 -12.75 -4.16 -0.29
C TYR A 21 -12.34 -5.04 0.90
N GLY A 22 -11.57 -4.49 1.84
CA GLY A 22 -11.14 -5.22 3.05
C GLY A 22 -12.33 -5.60 3.93
N VAL A 23 -13.29 -4.69 4.08
CA VAL A 23 -14.53 -4.96 4.84
C VAL A 23 -15.30 -6.13 4.22
N LEU A 24 -15.52 -6.13 2.91
CA LEU A 24 -16.23 -7.22 2.23
C LEU A 24 -15.46 -8.54 2.30
N ARG A 25 -14.13 -8.49 2.16
CA ARG A 25 -13.29 -9.70 2.16
C ARG A 25 -13.21 -10.37 3.53
N TYR A 26 -13.17 -9.60 4.62
CA TYR A 26 -12.85 -10.14 5.94
C TYR A 26 -14.02 -10.09 6.93
N LEU A 27 -14.93 -9.12 6.80
CA LEU A 27 -15.96 -8.81 7.81
C LEU A 27 -17.41 -9.02 7.34
N ALA A 28 -17.65 -9.31 6.07
CA ALA A 28 -19.00 -9.58 5.56
C ALA A 28 -19.56 -10.95 5.98
N ASP A 29 -20.76 -11.31 5.52
CA ASP A 29 -21.30 -12.66 5.66
C ASP A 29 -20.54 -13.70 4.82
N ASP A 30 -20.77 -14.98 5.09
CA ASP A 30 -20.03 -16.09 4.47
C ASP A 30 -20.19 -16.15 2.95
N LEU A 31 -21.37 -15.79 2.43
CA LEU A 31 -21.63 -15.78 0.99
C LEU A 31 -20.76 -14.72 0.29
N ILE A 32 -20.70 -13.52 0.87
CA ILE A 32 -19.87 -12.43 0.35
C ILE A 32 -18.38 -12.80 0.47
N LYS A 33 -17.94 -13.37 1.60
CA LYS A 33 -16.53 -13.79 1.75
C LYS A 33 -16.13 -14.84 0.73
N GLN A 34 -16.98 -15.83 0.45
CA GLN A 34 -16.73 -16.84 -0.59
C GLN A 34 -16.62 -16.21 -1.97
N THR A 35 -17.51 -15.26 -2.28
CA THR A 35 -17.48 -14.51 -3.54
C THR A 35 -16.19 -13.71 -3.68
N MET A 36 -15.73 -13.05 -2.61
CA MET A 36 -14.47 -12.31 -2.58
C MET A 36 -13.24 -13.22 -2.68
N ALA A 37 -13.28 -14.42 -2.10
CA ALA A 37 -12.20 -15.40 -2.16
C ALA A 37 -11.99 -15.97 -3.58
N ALA A 38 -13.04 -16.01 -4.40
CA ALA A 38 -12.97 -16.47 -5.79
C ALA A 38 -12.36 -15.44 -6.76
N LEU A 39 -12.21 -14.18 -6.34
CA LEU A 39 -11.56 -13.16 -7.16
C LEU A 39 -10.05 -13.45 -7.32
N PRO A 40 -9.44 -13.08 -8.46
CA PRO A 40 -8.00 -13.19 -8.64
C PRO A 40 -7.24 -12.41 -7.55
N SER A 41 -6.14 -13.00 -7.07
CA SER A 41 -5.22 -12.30 -6.18
C SER A 41 -4.35 -11.34 -6.98
N ALA A 42 -4.12 -10.15 -6.44
CA ALA A 42 -3.12 -9.25 -7.01
C ALA A 42 -1.72 -9.82 -6.76
N GLU A 43 -0.93 -9.96 -7.82
CA GLU A 43 0.46 -10.45 -7.74
C GLU A 43 1.44 -9.34 -7.36
N ILE A 44 1.03 -8.08 -7.55
CA ILE A 44 1.85 -6.90 -7.29
C ILE A 44 1.13 -6.03 -6.25
N THR A 45 1.87 -5.62 -5.22
CA THR A 45 1.41 -4.64 -4.24
C THR A 45 2.16 -3.33 -4.43
N PHE A 46 1.43 -2.22 -4.43
CA PHE A 46 2.00 -0.87 -4.45
C PHE A 46 1.64 -0.16 -3.14
N ASN A 47 2.63 0.45 -2.49
CA ASN A 47 2.43 1.25 -1.30
C ASN A 47 3.26 2.54 -1.37
N TYR A 48 2.62 3.67 -1.14
CA TYR A 48 3.28 4.97 -1.09
C TYR A 48 3.27 5.48 0.35
N LEU A 49 4.44 5.44 0.99
CA LEU A 49 4.62 5.79 2.41
C LEU A 49 4.69 7.30 2.67
N GLY A 50 4.67 8.13 1.64
CA GLY A 50 4.83 9.58 1.77
C GLY A 50 6.29 10.01 1.85
N GLN A 51 6.50 11.24 2.32
CA GLN A 51 7.82 11.85 2.48
C GLN A 51 8.25 11.74 3.94
N PHE A 52 9.43 11.18 4.19
CA PHE A 52 9.98 10.97 5.53
C PHE A 52 10.85 12.14 6.03
N ASP A 53 11.29 13.02 5.13
CA ASP A 53 12.28 14.07 5.42
C ASP A 53 11.79 15.11 6.46
N GLN A 54 10.48 15.23 6.66
CA GLN A 54 9.90 16.12 7.67
C GLN A 54 9.73 15.47 9.05
N SER A 55 9.95 14.15 9.16
CA SER A 55 9.71 13.36 10.39
C SER A 55 10.96 13.21 11.25
N PHE A 56 12.13 13.65 10.75
CA PHE A 56 13.45 13.46 11.37
C PHE A 56 14.11 14.80 11.74
N GLY A 57 13.33 15.73 12.30
CA GLY A 57 13.88 16.97 12.85
C GLY A 57 14.87 16.69 13.99
N SER A 58 15.68 17.69 14.36
CA SER A 58 16.71 17.55 15.41
C SER A 58 16.19 17.05 16.76
N ASP A 59 14.90 17.26 17.05
CA ASP A 59 14.24 16.86 18.29
C ASP A 59 13.34 15.61 18.12
N ALA A 60 13.43 14.90 16.99
CA ALA A 60 12.61 13.73 16.73
C ALA A 60 13.05 12.52 17.57
N LEU A 61 12.07 11.72 18.03
CA LEU A 61 12.32 10.51 18.81
C LEU A 61 13.07 9.43 18.01
N PHE A 62 12.89 9.44 16.69
CA PHE A 62 13.61 8.58 15.76
C PHE A 62 14.43 9.48 14.84
N HIS A 63 15.70 9.15 14.65
CA HIS A 63 16.58 9.81 13.68
C HIS A 63 17.17 8.75 12.74
N PRO A 64 17.48 9.11 11.49
CA PRO A 64 18.25 8.24 10.61
C PRO A 64 19.58 7.91 11.26
N LEU A 65 20.05 6.71 10.98
CA LEU A 65 21.39 6.29 11.35
C LEU A 65 22.34 6.80 10.26
N ASP A 66 23.39 7.52 10.62
CA ASP A 66 24.39 8.01 9.63
C ASP A 66 25.30 6.88 9.12
N GLU A 67 25.39 5.77 9.86
CA GLU A 67 26.14 4.59 9.47
C GLU A 67 25.31 3.62 8.60
N SER A 68 26.00 2.76 7.85
CA SER A 68 25.37 1.83 6.94
C SER A 68 24.45 0.86 7.66
N ALA A 69 23.23 0.67 7.14
CA ALA A 69 22.27 -0.33 7.62
C ALA A 69 22.71 -1.79 7.37
N GLY A 70 23.88 -2.00 6.77
CA GLY A 70 24.37 -3.32 6.38
C GLY A 70 23.77 -3.80 5.06
N ILE A 71 23.93 -5.10 4.79
CA ILE A 71 23.48 -5.70 3.54
C ILE A 71 21.97 -5.93 3.62
N ALA A 72 21.20 -5.29 2.73
CA ALA A 72 19.74 -5.34 2.74
C ALA A 72 19.15 -6.66 2.20
N HIS A 73 19.97 -7.46 1.50
CA HIS A 73 19.58 -8.73 0.92
C HIS A 73 20.63 -9.80 1.21
N ASP A 74 20.17 -11.05 1.36
CA ASP A 74 21.06 -12.19 1.44
C ASP A 74 21.77 -12.39 0.08
N PRO A 75 23.10 -12.55 0.03
CA PRO A 75 23.82 -12.82 -1.22
C PRO A 75 23.41 -14.11 -1.92
N ASP A 76 22.80 -15.06 -1.19
CA ASP A 76 22.38 -16.36 -1.71
C ASP A 76 20.88 -16.44 -2.06
N ALA A 77 20.18 -15.29 -2.12
CA ALA A 77 18.76 -15.19 -2.48
C ALA A 77 18.47 -15.31 -3.98
#